data_AF-A0A1I8Q9Q6-F1
#
_entry.id   AF-A0A1I8Q9Q6-F1
#
_cell.length_a   1.000
_cell.length_b   1.000
_cell.length_c   1.000
_cell.angle_alpha   90.00
_cell.angle_beta   90.00
_cell.angle_gamma   90.00
#
_symmetry.space_group_name_H-M   'P 1'
#
loop_
_entity.id
_entity.type
_entity.pdbx_description
1 polymer ?
#
loop_
_entity_poly.entity_id
_entity_poly.type
_entity_poly.pdbx_seq_one_letter_code
_entity_poly.pdbx_strand_id
1 'polypeptide(L)'
;MSFFAFTTSIMGEHFEECSSAPVNTYVGVPNECYAYIYCSDTEEDTFKEKCPEGTYFDAVIVECVVDELNTCPENMEVEANESEENIDSHKETVDRPVKESSTSITQTTPLATSITATTALTPTQNFINSRPVCDRHNDAYYPHPGRCEYYYKCMSGYLSIFRCSFFYAWDYQKEICLPKDMVRCFGSATVRKYL
;
A
#
# COMPACT_ATOMS: atom_id res chain seq x y z
N MET A 1 52.00 10.86 11.39
CA MET A 1 50.61 10.43 11.64
C MET A 1 49.94 10.20 10.28
N SER A 2 49.75 8.96 9.86
CA SER A 2 48.96 8.64 8.67
C SER A 2 47.61 8.12 9.14
N PHE A 3 46.57 8.93 8.95
CA PHE A 3 45.19 8.49 9.14
C PHE A 3 44.77 7.75 7.86
N PHE A 4 44.73 6.42 7.91
CA PHE A 4 44.03 5.64 6.91
C PHE A 4 42.53 5.92 7.09
N ALA A 5 41.95 6.64 6.14
CA ALA A 5 40.51 6.74 6.02
C ALA A 5 39.99 5.37 5.55
N PHE A 6 39.49 4.56 6.49
CA PHE A 6 38.68 3.39 6.16
C PHE A 6 37.34 3.91 5.65
N THR A 7 37.21 4.08 4.34
CA THR A 7 35.91 4.22 3.70
C THR A 7 35.22 2.86 3.81
N THR A 8 34.35 2.68 4.80
CA THR A 8 33.43 1.55 4.84
C THR A 8 32.50 1.69 3.64
N SER A 9 32.81 0.96 2.56
CA SER A 9 31.89 0.78 1.45
C SER A 9 30.66 0.07 2.00
N ILE A 10 29.55 0.80 2.12
CA ILE A 10 28.26 0.22 2.49
C ILE A 10 27.88 -0.60 1.26
N MET A 11 28.08 -1.92 1.31
CA MET A 11 27.63 -2.80 0.23
C MET A 11 26.10 -2.80 0.28
N GLY A 12 25.46 -2.38 -0.82
CA GLY A 12 24.01 -2.54 -0.99
C GLY A 12 23.64 -4.02 -0.84
N GLU A 13 22.46 -4.27 -0.28
CA GLU A 13 21.94 -5.63 -0.16
C GLU A 13 21.55 -6.12 -1.56
N HIS A 14 22.36 -7.01 -2.13
CA HIS A 14 22.10 -7.61 -3.44
C HIS A 14 21.15 -8.79 -3.29
N PHE A 15 19.95 -8.68 -3.86
CA PHE A 15 18.93 -9.73 -3.84
C PHE A 15 18.95 -10.53 -5.14
N GLU A 16 19.33 -11.80 -5.07
CA GLU A 16 19.43 -12.68 -6.26
C GLU A 16 18.06 -12.88 -6.93
N GLU A 17 16.99 -12.81 -6.14
CA GLU A 17 15.59 -12.90 -6.59
C GLU A 17 15.24 -11.83 -7.63
N CYS A 18 15.89 -10.66 -7.58
CA CYS A 18 15.66 -9.58 -8.53
C CYS A 18 16.37 -9.78 -9.87
N SER A 19 17.32 -10.72 -9.98
CA SER A 19 18.15 -10.91 -11.19
C SER A 19 17.36 -11.27 -12.45
N SER A 20 16.19 -11.89 -12.27
CA SER A 20 15.30 -12.30 -13.38
C SER A 20 13.93 -11.61 -13.36
N ALA A 21 13.72 -10.73 -12.38
CA ALA A 21 12.47 -10.03 -12.18
C ALA A 21 12.40 -8.78 -13.09
N PRO A 22 11.21 -8.40 -13.57
CA PRO A 22 11.01 -7.09 -14.19
C PRO A 22 11.42 -5.95 -13.24
N VAL A 23 12.04 -4.91 -13.79
CA VAL A 23 12.33 -3.68 -13.04
C VAL A 23 11.04 -3.03 -12.52
N ASN A 24 11.11 -2.43 -11.32
CA ASN A 24 10.00 -1.81 -10.60
C ASN A 24 8.86 -2.78 -10.23
N THR A 25 9.21 -4.02 -9.89
CA THR A 25 8.27 -5.06 -9.48
C THR A 25 8.50 -5.51 -8.04
N TYR A 26 7.61 -6.35 -7.52
CA TYR A 26 7.80 -7.06 -6.25
C TYR A 26 7.94 -8.56 -6.50
N VAL A 27 8.83 -9.20 -5.73
CA VAL A 27 9.03 -10.65 -5.73
C VAL A 27 8.93 -11.19 -4.30
N GLY A 28 8.57 -12.47 -4.17
CA GLY A 28 8.49 -13.12 -2.86
C GLY A 28 9.86 -13.49 -2.33
N VAL A 29 10.03 -13.45 -1.00
CA VAL A 29 11.26 -13.92 -0.36
C VAL A 29 11.20 -15.43 -0.16
N PRO A 30 12.22 -16.20 -0.59
CA PRO A 30 12.28 -17.63 -0.35
C PRO A 30 12.21 -17.95 1.15
N ASN A 31 11.34 -18.90 1.54
CA ASN A 31 11.10 -19.32 2.92
C ASN A 31 10.59 -18.22 3.88
N GLU A 32 10.31 -17.02 3.40
CA GLU A 32 9.67 -15.94 4.16
C GLU A 32 8.44 -15.45 3.39
N CYS A 33 7.37 -16.24 3.42
CA CYS A 33 6.09 -15.93 2.78
C CYS A 33 5.46 -14.59 3.22
N TYR A 34 5.82 -14.09 4.40
CA TYR A 34 5.38 -12.83 4.97
C TYR A 34 6.24 -11.67 4.53
N ALA A 35 7.16 -11.88 3.59
CA ALA A 35 8.09 -10.87 3.11
C ALA A 35 8.16 -10.84 1.58
N TYR A 36 8.51 -9.67 1.07
CA TYR A 36 8.69 -9.41 -0.34
C TYR A 36 9.91 -8.51 -0.55
N ILE A 37 10.43 -8.50 -1.77
CA ILE A 37 11.51 -7.63 -2.21
C ILE A 37 10.96 -6.73 -3.32
N TYR A 38 11.18 -5.42 -3.21
CA TYR A 38 10.96 -4.49 -4.30
C TYR A 38 12.23 -4.43 -5.16
N CYS A 39 12.14 -4.85 -6.42
CA CYS A 39 13.23 -4.83 -7.38
C CYS A 39 13.21 -3.52 -8.16
N SER A 40 14.15 -2.62 -7.87
CA SER A 40 14.33 -1.37 -8.63
C SER A 40 15.27 -1.59 -9.84
N ASP A 41 15.49 -0.54 -10.62
CA ASP A 41 16.55 -0.52 -11.65
C ASP A 41 17.95 -0.35 -11.06
N THR A 42 18.03 0.13 -9.82
CA THR A 42 19.25 0.27 -9.04
C THR A 42 19.24 -0.68 -7.83
N GLU A 43 20.42 -1.15 -7.42
CA GLU A 43 20.55 -1.93 -6.19
C GLU A 43 20.29 -1.09 -4.92
N GLU A 44 20.54 0.21 -4.98
CA GLU A 44 20.37 1.13 -3.84
C GLU A 44 18.90 1.37 -3.48
N ASP A 45 17.99 1.32 -4.48
CA ASP A 45 16.56 1.48 -4.29
C ASP A 45 15.82 0.14 -4.14
N THR A 46 16.54 -0.98 -4.19
CA THR A 46 16.00 -2.33 -3.96
C THR A 46 15.98 -2.62 -2.46
N PHE A 47 14.86 -3.12 -1.95
CA PHE A 47 14.70 -3.37 -0.51
C PHE A 47 13.78 -4.56 -0.24
N LYS A 48 13.98 -5.17 0.93
CA LYS A 48 13.11 -6.22 1.48
C LYS A 48 12.22 -5.65 2.59
N GLU A 49 10.95 -6.01 2.59
CA GLU A 49 10.00 -5.61 3.64
C GLU A 49 9.05 -6.76 3.99
N LYS A 50 8.48 -6.71 5.20
CA LYS A 50 7.42 -7.62 5.62
C LYS A 50 6.06 -7.09 5.17
N CYS A 51 5.17 -7.99 4.80
CA CYS A 51 3.76 -7.71 4.67
C CYS A 51 3.16 -7.27 6.03
N PRO A 52 2.07 -6.51 6.02
CA PRO A 52 1.30 -6.22 7.24
C PRO A 52 0.93 -7.51 8.00
N GLU A 53 0.82 -7.42 9.32
CA GLU A 53 0.46 -8.57 10.17
C GLU A 53 -0.83 -9.25 9.69
N GLY A 54 -0.83 -10.59 9.70
CA GLY A 54 -1.95 -11.41 9.22
C GLY A 54 -2.12 -11.46 7.70
N THR A 55 -1.12 -10.98 6.93
CA THR A 55 -1.13 -11.03 5.46
C THR A 55 0.15 -11.66 4.91
N TYR A 56 0.06 -12.50 3.88
CA TYR A 56 1.20 -13.11 3.18
C TYR A 56 1.36 -12.53 1.77
N PHE A 57 2.57 -12.60 1.21
CA PHE A 57 2.82 -12.15 -0.16
C PHE A 57 2.41 -13.21 -1.18
N ASP A 58 1.41 -12.88 -2.01
CA ASP A 58 1.01 -13.69 -3.15
C ASP A 58 1.77 -13.23 -4.40
N ALA A 59 2.75 -14.03 -4.83
CA ALA A 59 3.59 -13.74 -5.99
C ALA A 59 2.84 -13.80 -7.34
N VAL A 60 1.66 -14.42 -7.40
CA VAL A 60 0.85 -14.51 -8.63
C VAL A 60 0.20 -13.16 -8.94
N ILE A 61 -0.29 -12.49 -7.89
CA ILE A 61 -0.92 -11.16 -8.01
C ILE A 61 -0.04 -10.01 -7.51
N VAL A 62 1.17 -10.33 -7.03
CA VAL A 62 2.24 -9.39 -6.64
C VAL A 62 1.82 -8.48 -5.48
N GLU A 63 1.12 -9.04 -4.49
CA GLU A 63 0.50 -8.27 -3.40
C GLU A 63 0.41 -9.04 -2.09
N CYS A 64 0.43 -8.33 -0.97
CA CYS A 64 0.10 -8.89 0.34
C CYS A 64 -1.41 -9.11 0.46
N VAL A 65 -1.82 -10.34 0.79
CA VAL A 65 -3.22 -10.75 0.96
C VAL A 65 -3.45 -11.35 2.35
N VAL A 66 -4.67 -11.17 2.88
CA VAL A 66 -5.05 -11.71 4.19
C VAL A 66 -4.95 -13.22 4.19
N ASP A 67 -4.32 -13.78 5.21
CA ASP A 67 -4.13 -15.23 5.32
C ASP A 67 -5.29 -15.93 6.07
N GLU A 68 -6.52 -15.83 5.55
CA GLU A 68 -7.70 -16.43 6.20
C GLU A 68 -7.65 -17.97 6.25
N LEU A 69 -6.87 -18.58 5.36
CA LEU A 69 -6.75 -20.03 5.21
C LEU A 69 -5.46 -20.60 5.80
N ASN A 70 -4.65 -19.77 6.48
CA ASN A 70 -3.35 -20.17 7.03
C ASN A 70 -2.42 -20.80 5.97
N THR A 71 -2.47 -20.21 4.77
CA THR A 71 -1.67 -20.53 3.58
C THR A 71 -0.20 -20.40 3.87
N CYS A 72 0.19 -19.42 4.67
CA CYS A 72 1.51 -19.37 5.24
C CYS A 72 1.49 -19.61 6.74
N PRO A 73 1.82 -20.82 7.21
CA PRO A 73 1.97 -21.04 8.64
C PRO A 73 3.14 -20.20 9.19
N GLU A 74 2.93 -19.56 10.34
CA GLU A 74 3.95 -18.81 11.09
C GLU A 74 5.09 -19.71 11.63
N ASN A 75 5.02 -21.02 11.35
CA ASN A 75 5.82 -22.07 11.98
C ASN A 75 6.68 -22.84 10.98
N MET A 76 7.50 -22.14 10.20
CA MET A 76 8.70 -22.73 9.61
C MET A 76 9.95 -22.33 10.41
N GLU A 77 9.83 -22.39 11.74
CA GLU A 77 11.01 -22.44 12.61
C GLU A 77 11.30 -23.90 12.94
N VAL A 78 12.46 -24.35 12.44
CA VAL A 78 13.13 -25.57 12.84
C VAL A 78 13.24 -25.59 14.37
N GLU A 79 12.76 -26.67 15.00
CA GLU A 79 12.86 -26.89 16.43
C GLU A 79 14.31 -26.82 16.91
N ALA A 80 14.62 -25.77 17.67
CA ALA A 80 15.72 -25.73 18.63
C ALA A 80 15.28 -24.87 19.83
N ASN A 81 14.48 -25.50 20.68
CA ASN A 81 14.33 -25.27 22.11
C ASN A 81 15.47 -24.50 22.77
N GLU A 82 15.16 -23.34 23.35
CA GLU A 82 15.54 -23.01 24.72
C GLU A 82 14.60 -21.96 25.35
N SER A 83 14.39 -22.18 26.63
CA SER A 83 13.32 -21.73 27.52
C SER A 83 13.55 -20.36 28.15
N GLU A 84 12.44 -19.67 28.42
CA GLU A 84 12.19 -18.70 29.50
C GLU A 84 13.07 -17.43 29.48
N GLU A 85 12.55 -16.21 29.60
CA GLU A 85 11.77 -15.74 30.74
C GLU A 85 11.27 -14.30 30.48
N ASN A 86 10.24 -13.93 31.23
CA ASN A 86 9.95 -12.57 31.72
C ASN A 86 9.08 -11.63 30.85
N ILE A 87 7.76 -11.85 30.90
CA ILE A 87 6.74 -10.85 30.56
C ILE A 87 6.42 -10.06 31.84
N ASP A 88 7.01 -8.87 31.96
CA ASP A 88 6.59 -7.85 32.92
C ASP A 88 5.24 -7.25 32.49
N SER A 89 4.35 -7.15 33.48
CA SER A 89 2.97 -6.74 33.35
C SER A 89 2.87 -5.22 33.32
N HIS A 90 2.58 -4.63 32.16
CA HIS A 90 1.93 -3.33 32.10
C HIS A 90 0.42 -3.48 31.85
N LYS A 91 -0.28 -3.59 32.98
CA LYS A 91 -1.72 -3.39 33.12
C LYS A 91 -2.02 -1.90 32.94
N GLU A 92 -2.41 -1.48 31.73
CA GLU A 92 -2.98 -0.15 31.54
C GLU A 92 -4.51 -0.22 31.60
N THR A 93 -5.04 0.16 32.76
CA THR A 93 -6.45 0.44 32.97
C THR A 93 -6.82 1.74 32.24
N VAL A 94 -7.49 1.64 31.10
CA VAL A 94 -8.14 2.79 30.46
C VAL A 94 -9.57 2.87 30.98
N ASP A 95 -9.73 3.59 32.08
CA ASP A 95 -11.03 4.14 32.48
C ASP A 95 -10.98 5.63 32.15
N ARG A 96 -11.68 6.06 31.09
CA ARG A 96 -11.89 7.48 30.84
C ARG A 96 -13.36 7.77 30.52
N PRO A 97 -13.97 8.77 31.16
CA PRO A 97 -15.42 8.94 31.15
C PRO A 97 -15.92 9.41 29.78
N VAL A 98 -17.02 8.82 29.34
CA VAL A 98 -17.90 9.36 28.30
C VAL A 98 -18.42 10.70 28.80
N LYS A 99 -18.01 11.79 28.16
CA LYS A 99 -18.67 13.10 28.30
C LYS A 99 -19.39 13.40 27.00
N GLU A 100 -20.69 13.15 27.01
CA GLU A 100 -21.63 13.65 26.01
C GLU A 100 -21.43 15.15 25.84
N SER A 101 -21.08 15.55 24.62
CA SER A 101 -21.12 16.94 24.19
C SER A 101 -22.09 17.01 23.01
N SER A 102 -23.35 17.28 23.36
CA SER A 102 -24.44 17.55 22.44
C SER A 102 -24.11 18.78 21.58
N THR A 103 -23.90 18.56 20.29
CA THR A 103 -23.66 19.61 19.30
C THR A 103 -24.95 19.93 18.57
N SER A 104 -25.38 21.19 18.63
CA SER A 104 -26.58 21.70 17.97
C SER A 104 -26.34 21.87 16.46
N ILE A 105 -27.12 21.17 15.65
CA ILE A 105 -27.11 21.25 14.18
C ILE A 105 -28.02 22.41 13.73
N THR A 106 -27.43 23.47 13.18
CA THR A 106 -28.17 24.50 12.42
C THR A 106 -27.98 24.21 10.94
N GLN A 107 -29.09 23.93 10.24
CA GLN A 107 -29.11 23.67 8.81
C GLN A 107 -28.96 24.98 8.03
N THR A 108 -27.90 25.10 7.24
CA THR A 108 -27.73 26.19 6.28
C THR A 108 -27.65 25.61 4.87
N THR A 109 -28.60 26.01 4.04
CA THR A 109 -28.75 25.67 2.62
C THR A 109 -27.58 26.22 1.80
N PRO A 110 -26.86 25.42 0.99
CA PRO A 110 -25.94 25.96 0.00
C PRO A 110 -26.69 26.33 -1.29
N LEU A 111 -26.58 27.62 -1.65
CA LEU A 111 -27.06 28.21 -2.91
C LEU A 111 -26.21 27.68 -4.08
N ALA A 112 -26.86 27.04 -5.05
CA ALA A 112 -26.22 26.54 -6.27
C ALA A 112 -25.54 27.68 -7.03
N THR A 113 -24.21 27.65 -7.09
CA THR A 113 -23.40 28.55 -7.92
C THR A 113 -22.71 27.70 -8.98
N SER A 114 -23.11 27.93 -10.23
CA SER A 114 -22.45 27.34 -11.41
C SER A 114 -21.08 27.97 -11.57
N ILE A 115 -20.03 27.16 -11.48
CA ILE A 115 -18.66 27.55 -11.80
C ILE A 115 -18.19 26.79 -13.03
N THR A 116 -17.72 27.61 -13.96
CA THR A 116 -17.34 27.38 -15.35
C THR A 116 -16.30 26.29 -15.49
N ALA A 117 -16.46 25.44 -16.51
CA ALA A 117 -15.51 24.41 -16.89
C ALA A 117 -14.15 25.04 -17.27
N THR A 118 -13.14 24.82 -16.44
CA THR A 118 -11.75 25.07 -16.80
C THR A 118 -11.19 23.81 -17.44
N THR A 119 -10.66 23.99 -18.64
CA THR A 119 -10.05 23.02 -19.54
C THR A 119 -9.20 21.98 -18.81
N ALA A 120 -9.70 20.74 -18.77
CA ALA A 120 -8.92 19.57 -18.37
C ALA A 120 -7.77 19.38 -19.36
N LEU A 121 -6.54 19.53 -18.89
CA LEU A 121 -5.39 18.97 -19.57
C LEU A 121 -5.47 17.46 -19.38
N THR A 122 -5.94 16.76 -20.41
CA THR A 122 -5.78 15.31 -20.58
C THR A 122 -4.30 14.95 -20.58
N PRO A 123 -3.80 14.10 -19.65
CA PRO A 123 -2.63 13.30 -19.91
C PRO A 123 -3.11 12.05 -20.64
N THR A 124 -2.93 12.06 -21.95
CA THR A 124 -2.93 10.86 -22.79
C THR A 124 -1.77 9.99 -22.33
N GLN A 125 -2.00 9.07 -21.39
CA GLN A 125 -1.03 8.03 -21.09
C GLN A 125 -1.76 6.70 -20.99
N ASN A 126 -1.30 5.76 -21.82
CA ASN A 126 -1.71 4.37 -21.83
C ASN A 126 -1.29 3.72 -20.50
N PHE A 127 -2.04 3.95 -19.42
CA PHE A 127 -1.89 3.27 -18.12
C PHE A 127 -2.47 1.85 -18.17
N ILE A 128 -2.21 1.12 -19.24
CA ILE A 128 -2.52 -0.30 -19.30
C ILE A 128 -1.35 -0.99 -18.58
N ASN A 129 -1.53 -1.23 -17.28
CA ASN A 129 -0.69 -2.08 -16.41
C ASN A 129 0.59 -1.47 -15.80
N SER A 130 0.75 -0.15 -15.72
CA SER A 130 1.96 0.46 -15.12
C SER A 130 1.67 1.21 -13.82
N ARG A 131 2.52 1.00 -12.80
CA ARG A 131 2.56 1.76 -11.54
C ARG A 131 2.88 3.23 -11.86
N PRO A 132 2.04 4.19 -11.44
CA PRO A 132 2.23 5.60 -11.81
C PRO A 132 3.47 6.21 -11.13
N VAL A 133 4.15 7.10 -11.86
CA VAL A 133 5.30 7.85 -11.36
C VAL A 133 4.84 9.21 -10.84
N CYS A 134 5.26 9.57 -9.62
CA CYS A 134 4.84 10.83 -9.01
C CYS A 134 5.70 12.02 -9.47
N ASP A 135 5.02 13.13 -9.78
CA ASP A 135 5.65 14.44 -9.86
C ASP A 135 5.90 14.97 -8.44
N ARG A 136 7.08 15.55 -8.21
CA ARG A 136 7.47 16.14 -6.93
C ARG A 136 6.70 17.41 -6.59
N HIS A 137 6.12 18.08 -7.59
CA HIS A 137 5.47 19.38 -7.42
C HIS A 137 3.94 19.31 -7.32
N ASN A 138 3.34 18.16 -7.65
CA ASN A 138 1.90 18.04 -7.78
C ASN A 138 1.39 16.81 -7.04
N ASP A 139 0.33 17.00 -6.26
CA ASP A 139 -0.44 15.91 -5.68
C ASP A 139 -1.46 15.43 -6.72
N ALA A 140 -1.61 14.11 -6.83
CA ALA A 140 -2.47 13.50 -7.84
C ALA A 140 -2.99 12.14 -7.37
N TYR A 141 -4.14 11.73 -7.91
CA TYR A 141 -4.71 10.41 -7.70
C TYR A 141 -4.70 9.61 -9.00
N TYR A 142 -4.42 8.32 -8.90
CA TYR A 142 -4.40 7.42 -10.06
C TYR A 142 -5.18 6.15 -9.74
N PRO A 143 -6.03 5.67 -10.66
CA PRO A 143 -6.76 4.42 -10.44
C PRO A 143 -5.82 3.21 -10.53
N HIS A 144 -6.11 2.17 -9.76
CA HIS A 144 -5.38 0.91 -9.90
C HIS A 144 -5.81 0.15 -11.17
N PRO A 145 -4.89 -0.36 -12.00
CA PRO A 145 -5.20 -0.88 -13.33
C PRO A 145 -6.05 -2.17 -13.33
N GLY A 146 -5.95 -2.98 -12.25
CA GLY A 146 -6.65 -4.27 -12.17
C GLY A 146 -7.68 -4.39 -11.04
N ARG A 147 -7.69 -3.47 -10.06
CA ARG A 147 -8.48 -3.62 -8.83
C ARG A 147 -9.24 -2.35 -8.53
N CYS A 148 -10.55 -2.37 -8.74
CA CYS A 148 -11.36 -1.17 -8.59
C CYS A 148 -11.43 -0.68 -7.14
N GLU A 149 -11.15 -1.54 -6.15
CA GLU A 149 -11.07 -1.12 -4.74
C GLU A 149 -9.83 -0.31 -4.37
N TYR A 150 -8.85 -0.19 -5.27
CA TYR A 150 -7.56 0.43 -4.99
C TYR A 150 -7.32 1.66 -5.86
N TYR A 151 -6.57 2.59 -5.31
CA TYR A 151 -6.07 3.77 -6.00
C TYR A 151 -4.71 4.16 -5.44
N TYR A 152 -3.92 4.87 -6.24
CA TYR A 152 -2.69 5.48 -5.79
C TYR A 152 -2.91 6.96 -5.50
N LYS A 153 -2.14 7.49 -4.55
CA LYS A 153 -2.03 8.90 -4.26
C LYS A 153 -0.56 9.30 -4.31
N CYS A 154 -0.27 10.32 -5.10
CA CYS A 154 1.00 11.03 -5.09
C CYS A 154 0.90 12.21 -4.13
N MET A 155 1.89 12.32 -3.24
CA MET A 155 2.07 13.51 -2.40
C MET A 155 3.54 13.94 -2.45
N SER A 156 3.81 15.12 -3.01
CA SER A 156 5.18 15.66 -3.08
C SER A 156 6.24 14.68 -3.62
N GLY A 157 5.89 13.89 -4.64
CA GLY A 157 6.79 12.89 -5.24
C GLY A 157 6.73 11.48 -4.61
N TYR A 158 6.05 11.30 -3.48
CA TYR A 158 5.88 9.99 -2.85
C TYR A 158 4.60 9.30 -3.33
N LEU A 159 4.74 8.07 -3.82
CA LEU A 159 3.62 7.24 -4.24
C LEU A 159 3.17 6.33 -3.11
N SER A 160 1.88 6.40 -2.75
CA SER A 160 1.27 5.47 -1.81
C SER A 160 0.03 4.83 -2.45
N ILE A 161 -0.20 3.55 -2.15
CA ILE A 161 -1.40 2.82 -2.54
C ILE A 161 -2.41 2.81 -1.39
N PHE A 162 -3.67 3.01 -1.71
CA PHE A 162 -4.78 3.01 -0.77
C PHE A 162 -5.86 2.04 -1.23
N ARG A 163 -6.53 1.43 -0.26
CA ARG A 163 -7.72 0.60 -0.48
C ARG A 163 -8.94 1.35 0.07
N CYS A 164 -10.00 1.44 -0.73
CA CYS A 164 -11.31 1.85 -0.21
C CYS A 164 -11.81 0.86 0.85
N SER A 165 -12.66 1.35 1.76
CA SER A 165 -13.26 0.51 2.80
C SER A 165 -14.05 -0.67 2.22
N PHE A 166 -14.38 -1.65 3.05
CA PHE A 166 -15.24 -2.77 2.69
C PHE A 166 -16.54 -2.27 2.05
N PHE A 167 -16.92 -2.87 0.92
CA PHE A 167 -18.07 -2.49 0.08
C PHE A 167 -17.94 -1.19 -0.73
N TYR A 168 -16.79 -0.53 -0.70
CA TYR A 168 -16.50 0.65 -1.53
C TYR A 168 -15.41 0.36 -2.57
N ALA A 169 -15.40 1.17 -3.63
CA ALA A 169 -14.42 1.14 -4.69
C ALA A 169 -14.16 2.55 -5.24
N TRP A 170 -13.00 2.74 -5.86
CA TRP A 170 -12.54 4.04 -6.34
C TRP A 170 -13.22 4.43 -7.65
N ASP A 171 -13.96 5.55 -7.63
CA ASP A 171 -14.49 6.16 -8.84
C ASP A 171 -13.43 7.06 -9.46
N TYR A 172 -12.88 6.66 -10.61
CA TYR A 172 -11.74 7.36 -11.22
C TYR A 172 -12.10 8.76 -11.77
N GLN A 173 -13.37 9.04 -12.02
CA GLN A 173 -13.81 10.35 -12.53
C GLN A 173 -14.09 11.33 -11.41
N LYS A 174 -14.62 10.83 -10.30
CA LYS A 174 -14.97 11.64 -9.13
C LYS A 174 -13.85 11.71 -8.09
N GLU A 175 -12.81 10.88 -8.26
CA GLU A 175 -11.70 10.74 -7.33
C GLU A 175 -12.17 10.53 -5.89
N ILE A 176 -13.12 9.60 -5.72
CA ILE A 176 -13.72 9.30 -4.41
C ILE A 176 -14.09 7.83 -4.32
N CYS A 177 -13.98 7.25 -3.13
CA CYS A 177 -14.52 5.93 -2.83
C CYS A 177 -16.06 5.99 -2.80
N LEU A 178 -16.72 5.26 -3.70
CA LEU A 178 -18.17 5.10 -3.76
C LEU A 178 -18.57 3.65 -3.46
N PRO A 179 -19.83 3.39 -3.07
CA PRO A 179 -20.36 2.04 -3.01
C PRO A 179 -20.10 1.26 -4.29
N LYS A 180 -19.74 -0.03 -4.16
CA LYS A 180 -19.33 -0.92 -5.26
C LYS A 180 -20.36 -1.02 -6.42
N ASP A 181 -21.64 -0.75 -6.15
CA ASP A 181 -22.74 -0.75 -7.12
C ASP A 181 -22.89 0.58 -7.89
N MET A 182 -22.26 1.67 -7.43
CA MET A 182 -22.36 3.00 -8.02
C MET A 182 -21.04 3.52 -8.63
N VAL A 183 -19.95 2.78 -8.44
CA VAL A 183 -18.60 3.17 -8.85
C VAL A 183 -18.38 3.07 -10.36
N ARG A 184 -17.58 4.00 -10.92
CA ARG A 184 -16.96 3.83 -12.24
C ARG A 184 -15.50 3.41 -12.09
N CYS A 185 -15.22 2.15 -12.39
CA CYS A 185 -13.86 1.63 -12.43
C CYS A 185 -13.10 2.15 -13.65
N PHE A 186 -11.78 2.27 -13.53
CA PHE A 186 -10.92 2.66 -14.64
C PHE A 186 -10.54 1.46 -15.51
N GLY A 187 -10.58 1.63 -16.83
CA GLY A 187 -10.11 0.62 -17.78
C GLY A 187 -10.79 -0.74 -17.58
N SER A 188 -9.98 -1.78 -17.38
CA SER A 188 -10.46 -3.16 -17.15
C SER A 188 -10.53 -3.55 -15.67
N ALA A 189 -10.29 -2.62 -14.75
CA ALA A 189 -10.34 -2.89 -13.32
C ALA A 189 -11.73 -3.36 -12.90
N THR A 190 -11.78 -4.48 -12.17
CA THR A 190 -13.03 -5.04 -11.67
C THR A 190 -13.13 -4.90 -10.16
N VAL A 191 -14.36 -4.80 -9.67
CA VAL A 191 -14.66 -4.96 -8.25
C VAL A 191 -14.64 -6.45 -7.92
N ARG A 192 -13.86 -6.88 -6.90
CA ARG A 192 -13.97 -8.26 -6.43
C ARG A 192 -15.31 -8.45 -5.72
N LYS A 193 -16.08 -9.42 -6.21
CA LYS A 193 -17.26 -9.92 -5.52
C LYS A 193 -16.77 -10.86 -4.44
N TYR A 194 -17.25 -10.66 -3.21
CA TYR A 194 -17.08 -11.66 -2.16
C TYR A 194 -17.87 -12.90 -2.61
N LEU A 195 -17.19 -14.02 -2.80
CA LEU A 195 -17.78 -15.33 -3.05
C LEU A 195 -17.92 -16.08 -1.72
#